data_AF-A0A2N6Q730-F1
#
_entry.id   AF-A0A2N6Q730-F1
#
_cell.length_a   1.000
_cell.length_b   1.000
_cell.length_c   1.000
_cell.angle_alpha   90.00
_cell.angle_beta   90.00
_cell.angle_gamma   90.00
#
_symmetry.space_group_name_H-M   'P 1'
#
loop_
_entity.id
_entity.type
_entity.pdbx_description
1 polymer ?
#
loop_
_entity_poly.entity_id
_entity_poly.type
_entity_poly.pdbx_seq_one_letter_code
_entity_poly.pdbx_strand_id
1 'polypeptide(L)'
;MMTKKEELVIELYIKRTPITKIVAATGVSSAGVYRILSEHDIPLHSGKKTFQHSVMFDEETEKLLQQANPANISAWVCEQIKENNR
;
A
#
# COMPACT_ATOMS: atom_id res chain seq x y z
N MET A 1 -13.29 -20.63 1.35
CA MET A 1 -12.69 -20.77 0.00
C MET A 1 -12.59 -19.36 -0.55
N MET A 2 -11.39 -18.92 -0.92
CA MET A 2 -11.11 -17.52 -1.24
C MET A 2 -11.55 -17.20 -2.67
N THR A 3 -12.26 -16.08 -2.86
CA THR A 3 -12.67 -15.65 -4.21
C THR A 3 -11.56 -14.85 -4.89
N LYS A 4 -11.51 -14.85 -6.23
CA LYS A 4 -10.55 -14.01 -7.00
C LYS A 4 -10.60 -12.53 -6.62
N LYS A 5 -11.78 -12.04 -6.21
CA LYS A 5 -11.96 -10.65 -5.78
C LYS A 5 -11.36 -10.42 -4.39
N GLU A 6 -11.50 -11.38 -3.47
CA GLU A 6 -10.85 -11.34 -2.15
C GLU A 6 -9.33 -11.43 -2.27
N GLU A 7 -8.82 -12.28 -3.16
CA GLU A 7 -7.38 -12.36 -3.49
C GLU A 7 -6.82 -11.01 -3.91
N LEU A 8 -7.47 -10.34 -4.85
CA LEU A 8 -7.05 -9.02 -5.30
C LEU A 8 -7.13 -7.95 -4.20
N VAL A 9 -8.17 -7.98 -3.36
CA VAL A 9 -8.28 -7.07 -2.20
C VAL A 9 -7.09 -7.25 -1.26
N ILE A 10 -6.79 -8.50 -0.89
CA ILE A 10 -5.71 -8.83 0.06
C ILE A 10 -4.34 -8.48 -0.55
N GLU A 11 -4.10 -8.80 -1.82
CA GLU A 11 -2.87 -8.47 -2.51
C GLU A 11 -2.62 -6.95 -2.53
N LEU A 12 -3.64 -6.17 -2.92
CA LEU A 12 -3.53 -4.71 -2.95
C LEU A 12 -3.36 -4.11 -1.55
N TYR A 13 -4.03 -4.69 -0.55
CA TYR A 13 -3.89 -4.28 0.84
C TYR A 13 -2.47 -4.50 1.35
N ILE A 14 -1.91 -5.69 1.17
CA ILE A 14 -0.52 -6.03 1.57
C ILE A 14 0.48 -5.09 0.89
N LYS A 15 0.22 -4.70 -0.37
CA LYS A 15 1.01 -3.69 -1.12
C LYS A 15 0.84 -2.26 -0.62
N ARG A 16 0.14 -2.03 0.51
CA ARG A 16 -0.16 -0.71 1.10
C ARG A 16 -0.87 0.23 0.12
N THR A 17 -1.68 -0.32 -0.75
CA THR A 17 -2.54 0.47 -1.65
C THR A 17 -3.60 1.19 -0.80
N PRO A 18 -3.83 2.50 -1.00
CA PRO A 18 -4.89 3.21 -0.29
C PRO A 18 -6.25 2.53 -0.47
N ILE A 19 -7.02 2.41 0.61
CA ILE A 19 -8.34 1.74 0.60
C ILE A 19 -9.22 2.27 -0.53
N THR A 20 -9.22 3.58 -0.77
CA THR A 20 -9.98 4.21 -1.87
C THR A 20 -9.61 3.68 -3.25
N LYS A 21 -8.32 3.42 -3.51
CA LYS A 21 -7.85 2.80 -4.76
C LYS A 21 -8.22 1.32 -4.83
N ILE A 22 -8.21 0.60 -3.70
CA ILE A 22 -8.66 -0.80 -3.62
C ILE A 22 -10.15 -0.90 -3.95
N VAL A 23 -10.98 -0.02 -3.39
CA VAL A 23 -12.41 0.07 -3.70
C VAL A 23 -12.62 0.33 -5.20
N ALA A 24 -11.89 1.29 -5.78
CA ALA A 24 -12.00 1.60 -7.20
C ALA A 24 -11.61 0.42 -8.11
N ALA A 25 -10.56 -0.32 -7.75
CA ALA A 25 -10.06 -1.45 -8.55
C ALA A 25 -10.94 -2.70 -8.45
N THR A 26 -11.57 -2.94 -7.28
CA THR A 26 -12.26 -4.21 -6.97
C THR A 26 -13.79 -4.08 -6.96
N GLY A 27 -14.31 -2.85 -6.87
CA GLY A 27 -15.73 -2.57 -6.67
C GLY A 27 -16.28 -3.02 -5.31
N VAL A 28 -15.41 -3.45 -4.38
CA VAL A 28 -15.80 -3.79 -3.01
C VAL A 28 -15.92 -2.50 -2.21
N SER A 29 -16.98 -2.34 -1.42
CA SER A 29 -17.11 -1.18 -0.52
C SER A 29 -16.00 -1.16 0.53
N SER A 30 -15.67 0.00 1.08
CA SER A 30 -14.64 0.09 2.14
C SER A 30 -14.93 -0.83 3.32
N ALA A 31 -16.20 -0.94 3.74
CA ALA A 31 -16.61 -1.87 4.80
C ALA A 31 -16.41 -3.34 4.38
N GLY A 32 -16.69 -3.67 3.11
CA GLY A 32 -16.40 -4.98 2.54
C GLY A 32 -14.91 -5.30 2.53
N VAL A 33 -14.04 -4.34 2.23
CA VAL A 33 -12.57 -4.52 2.30
C VAL A 33 -12.16 -4.93 3.70
N TYR A 34 -12.58 -4.19 4.74
CA TYR A 34 -12.24 -4.52 6.12
C TYR A 34 -12.83 -5.87 6.58
N ARG A 35 -14.04 -6.21 6.12
CA ARG A 35 -14.65 -7.51 6.39
C ARG A 35 -13.81 -8.64 5.81
N ILE A 36 -13.38 -8.54 4.54
CA ILE A 36 -12.51 -9.52 3.89
C ILE A 36 -11.20 -9.68 4.66
N LEU A 37 -10.56 -8.56 5.04
CA LEU A 37 -9.31 -8.62 5.83
C LEU A 37 -9.52 -9.36 7.15
N SER A 38 -10.63 -9.10 7.84
CA SER A 38 -10.96 -9.79 9.10
C SER A 38 -11.29 -11.27 8.90
N GLU A 39 -12.03 -11.62 7.84
CA GLU A 39 -12.42 -13.01 7.53
C GLU A 39 -11.21 -13.90 7.20
N HIS A 40 -10.12 -13.30 6.73
CA HIS A 40 -8.86 -13.97 6.37
C HIS A 40 -7.71 -13.69 7.36
N ASP A 41 -8.02 -13.22 8.57
CA ASP A 41 -7.04 -12.92 9.63
C ASP A 41 -5.88 -12.01 9.20
N ILE A 42 -6.12 -11.11 8.24
CA ILE A 42 -5.13 -10.14 7.79
C ILE A 42 -5.11 -8.98 8.79
N PRO A 43 -4.00 -8.76 9.52
CA PRO A 43 -3.93 -7.71 10.51
C PRO A 43 -4.05 -6.35 9.82
N LEU A 44 -4.85 -5.47 10.42
CA LEU A 44 -4.90 -4.10 9.96
C LEU A 44 -3.53 -3.47 10.12
N HIS A 45 -3.11 -2.68 9.13
CA HIS A 45 -2.01 -1.73 9.30
C HIS A 45 -2.34 -0.88 10.52
N SER A 46 -1.75 -1.24 11.66
CA SER A 46 -1.88 -0.52 12.92
C SER A 46 -1.73 0.97 12.62
N GLY A 47 -2.63 1.80 13.16
CA GLY A 47 -2.62 3.26 13.03
C GLY A 47 -1.40 3.93 13.69
N LYS A 48 -0.21 3.34 13.54
CA LYS A 48 1.07 3.89 13.93
C LYS A 48 1.14 5.28 13.35
N LYS A 49 1.50 6.22 14.22
CA LYS A 49 1.66 7.62 13.89
C LYS A 49 2.59 7.73 12.68
N THR A 50 2.06 8.22 11.58
CA THR A 50 2.86 8.58 10.40
C THR A 50 3.38 9.99 10.61
N PHE A 51 4.62 10.24 10.19
CA PHE A 51 5.21 11.56 10.19
C PHE A 51 5.27 12.04 8.74
N GLN A 52 4.69 13.20 8.48
CA GLN A 52 4.71 13.81 7.16
C GLN A 52 5.88 14.79 7.09
N HIS A 53 6.74 14.59 6.10
CA HIS A 53 7.79 15.52 5.72
C HIS A 53 7.66 15.80 4.23
N SER A 54 7.87 17.07 3.82
CA SER A 54 8.06 17.40 2.41
C SER A 54 9.50 17.12 2.05
N VAL A 55 9.70 16.27 1.04
CA VAL A 55 11.01 15.96 0.46
C VAL A 55 10.97 16.27 -1.03
N MET A 56 12.05 16.79 -1.57
CA MET A 56 12.23 16.95 -3.02
C MET A 56 13.24 15.91 -3.50
N PHE A 57 12.95 15.29 -4.64
CA PHE A 57 13.87 14.40 -5.32
C PHE A 57 14.70 15.19 -6.33
N ASP A 58 15.99 14.90 -6.41
CA ASP A 58 16.80 15.35 -7.54
C ASP A 58 16.42 14.59 -8.82
N GLU A 59 16.98 15.02 -9.95
CA GLU A 59 16.64 14.47 -11.26
C GLU A 59 16.93 12.97 -11.37
N GLU A 60 18.02 12.50 -10.76
CA GLU A 60 18.40 11.09 -10.77
C GLU A 60 17.42 10.25 -9.94
N THR A 61 17.09 10.70 -8.73
CA THR A 61 16.18 10.00 -7.83
C THR A 61 14.75 9.97 -8.38
N GLU A 62 14.29 11.04 -9.04
CA GLU A 62 12.99 11.08 -9.70
C GLU A 62 12.90 10.06 -10.86
N LYS A 63 13.97 9.90 -11.66
CA LYS A 63 14.02 8.87 -12.71
C LYS A 63 13.92 7.46 -12.12
N LEU A 64 14.62 7.19 -11.03
CA LEU A 64 14.52 5.90 -10.33
C LEU A 64 13.10 5.64 -9.80
N LEU A 65 12.47 6.67 -9.22
CA LEU A 65 11.10 6.57 -8.73
C LEU A 65 10.10 6.28 -9.86
N GLN A 66 10.26 6.96 -11.00
CA GLN A 66 9.42 6.73 -12.19
C GLN A 66 9.61 5.34 -12.78
N GLN A 67 10.84 4.83 -12.82
CA GLN A 67 11.13 3.46 -13.26
C GLN A 67 10.52 2.41 -12.32
N ALA A 68 10.62 2.62 -11.01
CA ALA A 68 10.02 1.73 -10.01
C ALA A 68 8.49 1.77 -10.02
N ASN A 69 7.89 2.91 -10.41
CA ASN A 69 6.45 3.17 -10.49
C ASN A 69 5.65 2.58 -9.30
N PRO A 70 6.00 2.93 -8.06
CA PRO A 70 5.35 2.33 -6.90
C PRO A 70 3.90 2.81 -6.78
N ALA A 71 3.00 1.89 -6.43
CA ALA A 71 1.60 2.23 -6.16
C ALA A 71 1.43 3.24 -5.00
N ASN A 72 2.42 3.31 -4.10
CA ASN A 72 2.51 4.22 -2.96
C ASN A 72 3.96 4.68 -2.76
N ILE A 73 4.25 5.92 -3.18
CA ILE A 73 5.59 6.52 -3.10
C ILE A 73 6.10 6.56 -1.65
N SER A 74 5.29 7.02 -0.69
CA SER A 74 5.72 7.15 0.70
C SER A 74 6.09 5.81 1.32
N ALA A 75 5.31 4.76 1.05
CA ALA A 75 5.61 3.41 1.52
C ALA A 75 6.92 2.89 0.91
N TRP A 76 7.08 3.06 -0.40
CA TRP A 76 8.26 2.62 -1.12
C TRP A 76 9.54 3.30 -0.61
N VAL A 77 9.53 4.64 -0.49
CA VAL A 77 10.66 5.41 0.06
C VAL A 77 11.00 4.97 1.48
N CYS A 78 10.00 4.73 2.34
CA CYS A 78 10.24 4.24 3.70
C CYS A 78 10.95 2.88 3.72
N GLU A 79 10.59 1.95 2.82
CA GLU A 79 11.25 0.64 2.76
C GLU A 79 12.69 0.77 2.22
N GLN A 80 12.92 1.57 1.18
CA GLN A 80 14.29 1.83 0.67
C GLN A 80 15.22 2.41 1.74
N ILE A 81 14.74 3.35 2.56
CA ILE A 81 15.51 3.91 3.67
C ILE A 81 15.85 2.82 4.69
N LYS A 82 14.90 1.94 5.05
CA LYS A 82 15.13 0.86 6.02
C LYS A 82 16.10 -0.19 5.50
N GLU A 83 15.98 -0.59 4.24
CA GLU A 83 16.86 -1.58 3.61
C GLU A 83 18.32 -1.12 3.63
N ASN A 84 18.58 0.16 3.38
CA ASN A 84 19.93 0.74 3.41
C ASN A 84 20.50 0.99 4.82
N ASN A 85 19.70 0.82 5.88
CA ASN A 85 20.10 1.09 7.27
C ASN A 85 19.90 -0.13 8.19
N ARG A 86 19.78 -1.32 7.62
CA ARG A 86 19.77 -2.62 8.32
C ARG A 86 21.14 -3.27 8.27
#